data_AF-A0A0G1RPR8-F1
#
_entry.id   AF-A0A0G1RPR8-F1
#
_cell.length_a   1.000
_cell.length_b   1.000
_cell.length_c   1.000
_cell.angle_alpha   90.00
_cell.angle_beta   90.00
_cell.angle_gamma   90.00
#
_symmetry.space_group_name_H-M   'P 1'
#
loop_
_entity.id
_entity.type
_entity.pdbx_description
1 polymer ?
#
loop_
_entity_poly.entity_id
_entity_poly.type
_entity_poly.pdbx_seq_one_letter_code
_entity_poly.pdbx_strand_id
1 'polypeptide(L)' 'MEEKREIAFVPPDKYYFSPEINIYDNKVMIASWKEKLGVIIESAEIADAMKKIYELAWAEAKRLDAELHK' A
#
# COMPACT_ATOMS: atom_id res chain seq x y z
N MET A 1 -15.51 -8.69 -16.97
CA MET A 1 -14.57 -8.88 -15.85
C MET A 1 -15.01 -7.93 -14.74
N GLU A 2 -15.13 -8.44 -13.52
CA GLU A 2 -15.57 -7.66 -12.36
C GLU A 2 -14.35 -6.98 -11.71
N GLU A 3 -14.44 -5.66 -11.45
CA GLU A 3 -13.37 -4.89 -10.82
C GLU A 3 -13.31 -5.22 -9.32
N LYS A 4 -12.22 -5.86 -8.86
CA LYS A 4 -12.02 -6.24 -7.46
C LYS A 4 -11.35 -5.12 -6.65
N ARG A 5 -11.82 -3.89 -6.78
CA ARG A 5 -11.24 -2.75 -6.06
C ARG A 5 -11.79 -2.68 -4.64
N GLU A 6 -10.89 -2.74 -3.67
CA GLU A 6 -11.21 -2.46 -2.27
C GLU A 6 -10.42 -1.25 -1.75
N ILE A 7 -11.00 -0.55 -0.79
CA ILE A 7 -10.40 0.62 -0.12
C ILE A 7 -10.54 0.41 1.40
N ALA A 8 -9.60 0.96 2.16
CA ALA A 8 -9.65 1.09 3.62
C ALA A 8 -9.05 2.44 3.99
N PHE A 9 -9.73 3.22 4.83
CA PHE A 9 -9.22 4.50 5.33
C PHE A 9 -8.46 4.33 6.65
N VAL A 10 -7.46 5.17 6.87
CA VAL A 10 -6.66 5.20 8.10
C VAL A 10 -6.60 6.63 8.65
N PRO A 11 -6.42 6.81 9.98
CA PRO A 11 -6.27 8.12 10.58
C PRO A 11 -5.09 8.91 9.97
N PRO A 12 -5.34 10.05 9.31
CA PRO A 12 -4.31 10.77 8.56
C PRO A 12 -3.28 11.46 9.47
N ASP A 13 -3.59 11.68 10.74
CA ASP A 13 -2.66 12.23 11.74
C ASP A 13 -1.56 11.23 12.12
N LYS A 14 -1.82 9.92 12.00
CA LYS A 14 -0.89 8.85 12.38
C LYS A 14 -0.25 8.12 11.20
N TYR A 15 -1.02 7.91 10.13
CA TYR A 15 -0.64 7.00 9.05
C TYR A 15 -0.70 7.67 7.67
N TYR A 16 -0.33 8.95 7.59
CA TYR A 16 -0.22 9.63 6.30
C TYR A 16 0.94 9.08 5.46
N PHE A 17 0.60 8.37 4.39
CA PHE A 17 1.57 7.91 3.39
C PHE A 17 1.82 9.02 2.38
N SER A 18 3.04 9.58 2.37
CA SER A 18 3.42 10.59 1.37
C SER A 18 4.01 10.02 0.08
N PRO A 19 4.78 8.91 0.10
CA PRO A 19 5.11 8.17 -1.11
C PRO A 19 3.96 7.26 -1.53
N GLU A 20 3.81 7.06 -2.84
CA GLU A 20 2.95 6.02 -3.40
C GLU A 20 3.76 4.73 -3.53
N ILE A 21 3.16 3.60 -3.14
CA ILE A 21 3.78 2.27 -3.24
C ILE A 21 2.81 1.34 -3.97
N ASN A 22 3.26 0.73 -5.06
CA ASN A 22 2.46 -0.17 -5.88
C ASN A 22 3.22 -1.50 -6.02
N ILE A 23 2.52 -2.61 -5.79
CA ILE A 23 3.07 -3.96 -5.93
C ILE A 23 2.29 -4.64 -7.05
N TYR A 24 3.00 -5.07 -8.10
CA TYR A 24 2.37 -5.73 -9.25
C TYR A 24 3.34 -6.72 -9.89
N ASP A 25 2.84 -7.92 -10.22
CA ASP A 25 3.66 -9.01 -10.75
C ASP A 25 4.90 -9.26 -9.86
N ASN A 26 6.11 -9.22 -10.42
CA ASN A 26 7.38 -9.32 -9.70
C ASN A 26 8.03 -7.94 -9.41
N LYS A 27 7.24 -6.86 -9.38
CA LYS A 27 7.72 -5.48 -9.28
C LYS A 27 7.13 -4.74 -8.09
N VAL A 28 7.95 -3.87 -7.51
CA VAL A 28 7.53 -2.87 -6.53
C VAL A 28 7.93 -1.50 -7.07
N MET A 29 6.94 -0.62 -7.21
CA MET A 29 7.15 0.78 -7.58
C MET A 29 6.96 1.64 -6.34
N ILE A 30 7.89 2.57 -6.10
CA ILE A 30 7.80 3.58 -5.06
C ILE A 30 7.99 4.94 -5.73
N ALA A 31 7.00 5.82 -5.59
CA ALA A 31 7.05 7.19 -6.09
C ALA A 31 7.00 8.19 -4.92
N SER A 32 8.11 8.88 -4.67
CA SER A 32 8.17 10.05 -3.78
C SER A 32 7.94 11.32 -4.60
N TRP A 33 6.68 11.78 -4.63
CA TRP A 33 6.30 13.00 -5.35
C TRP A 33 6.93 14.26 -4.76
N LYS A 34 7.13 14.30 -3.45
CA LYS A 34 7.77 15.41 -2.74
C LYS A 34 9.23 15.58 -3.15
N GLU A 35 9.95 14.48 -3.30
CA GLU A 35 11.37 14.47 -3.70
C GLU A 35 11.57 14.34 -5.21
N LYS A 36 10.48 14.13 -5.97
CA LYS A 36 10.49 13.87 -7.42
C LYS A 36 11.36 12.66 -7.77
N LEU A 37 11.29 11.62 -6.95
CA LEU A 37 12.05 10.39 -7.10
C LEU A 37 11.10 9.21 -7.29
N GLY A 38 11.40 8.35 -8.27
CA GLY A 38 10.72 7.08 -8.47
C GLY A 38 11.73 5.94 -8.55
N VAL A 39 11.43 4.82 -7.91
CA VAL A 39 12.22 3.58 -7.99
C VAL A 39 11.29 2.44 -8.36
N ILE A 40 11.72 1.62 -9.32
CA ILE A 40 11.10 0.33 -9.63
C ILE A 40 12.11 -0.75 -9.30
N ILE A 41 11.70 -1.68 -8.46
CA ILE A 41 12.49 -2.87 -8.09
C ILE A 41 11.82 -4.07 -8.76
N GLU A 42 12.52 -4.71 -9.69
CA GLU A 42 12.08 -5.96 -10.32
C GLU A 42 12.77 -7.15 -9.64
N SER A 43 12.05 -7.81 -8.73
CA SER A 43 12.50 -8.98 -8.00
C SER A 43 11.29 -9.69 -7.39
N ALA A 44 11.10 -10.96 -7.74
CA ALA A 44 9.99 -11.77 -7.23
C ALA A 44 10.05 -11.92 -5.70
N GLU A 45 11.25 -12.07 -5.13
CA GLU A 45 11.45 -12.20 -3.69
C GLU A 45 11.06 -10.92 -2.94
N ILE A 46 11.44 -9.76 -3.47
CA ILE A 46 11.10 -8.47 -2.87
C ILE A 46 9.60 -8.18 -3.02
N ALA A 47 9.02 -8.47 -4.18
CA ALA A 47 7.58 -8.29 -4.41
C ALA A 47 6.74 -9.16 -3.45
N ASP A 48 7.14 -10.43 -3.24
CA ASP A 48 6.46 -11.33 -2.31
C ASP A 48 6.58 -10.85 -0.85
N ALA A 49 7.78 -10.41 -0.43
CA ALA A 49 7.99 -9.84 0.90
C ALA A 49 7.13 -8.57 1.11
N MET A 50 7.11 -7.66 0.14
CA MET A 50 6.29 -6.44 0.21
C MET A 50 4.79 -6.73 0.22
N LYS A 51 4.34 -7.76 -0.50
CA LYS A 51 2.95 -8.20 -0.47
C LYS A 51 2.54 -8.67 0.93
N LYS A 52 3.39 -9.45 1.60
CA LYS A 52 3.14 -9.89 2.99
C LYS A 52 3.07 -8.70 3.96
N ILE A 53 3.94 -7.71 3.80
CA ILE A 53 3.89 -6.47 4.58
C ILE A 53 2.57 -5.72 4.32
N TYR A 54 2.15 -5.62 3.05
CA TYR A 54 0.86 -5.03 2.69
C TYR A 54 -0.31 -5.79 3.33
N GLU A 55 -0.36 -7.11 3.29
CA GLU A 55 -1.45 -7.91 3.87
C GLU A 55 -1.58 -7.71 5.38
N LEU A 56 -0.45 -7.61 6.10
CA LEU A 56 -0.43 -7.28 7.52
C LEU A 56 -0.96 -5.87 7.79
N ALA A 57 -0.50 -4.88 7.02
CA ALA A 57 -0.98 -3.50 7.14
C ALA A 57 -2.46 -3.36 6.76
N TRP A 58 -2.92 -4.13 5.77
CA TRP A 58 -4.29 -4.11 5.26
C TRP A 58 -5.30 -4.58 6.30
N ALA A 59 -4.98 -5.64 7.03
CA ALA A 59 -5.83 -6.14 8.12
C ALA A 59 -6.09 -5.05 9.17
N GLU A 60 -5.05 -4.32 9.55
CA GLU A 60 -5.15 -3.22 10.51
C GLU A 60 -5.87 -2.00 9.91
N ALA A 61 -5.59 -1.66 8.64
CA ALA A 61 -6.27 -0.57 7.94
C ALA A 61 -7.79 -0.80 7.90
N LYS A 62 -8.25 -2.03 7.61
CA LYS A 62 -9.68 -2.38 7.65
C LYS A 62 -10.27 -2.28 9.06
N ARG A 63 -9.53 -2.66 10.10
CA ARG A 63 -9.98 -2.51 11.49
C ARG A 63 -10.17 -1.02 11.85
N LEU A 64 -9.19 -0.18 11.51
CA LEU A 64 -9.24 1.25 11.74
C LEU A 64 -10.35 1.93 10.94
N ASP A 65 -10.53 1.54 9.68
CA ASP A 65 -11.58 2.04 8.80
C ASP A 65 -12.98 1.77 9.38
N ALA A 66 -13.22 0.55 9.87
CA ALA A 66 -14.46 0.20 10.53
C ALA A 66 -14.70 0.99 11.83
N GLU A 67 -13.64 1.42 12.53
CA GLU A 67 -13.74 2.26 13.72
C GLU A 67 -14.03 3.73 13.40
N LEU A 68 -13.54 4.24 12.27
CA LEU A 68 -13.81 5.61 11.80
C LEU A 68 -15.26 5.81 11.35
N HIS A 69 -15.95 4.73 10.96
CA HIS A 69 -17.33 4.76 10.48
C HIS A 69 -18.37 4.33 11.54
N LYS A 70 -17.95 4.13 12.79
CA LYS A 70 -18.86 3.96 13.95
C LYS A 70 -19.32 5.31 14.48
#